data_AF-A0A2N5IUA3-F1
#
_entry.id   AF-A0A2N5IUA3-F1
#
_cell.length_a   1.000
_cell.length_b   1.000
_cell.length_c   1.000
_cell.angle_alpha   90.00
_cell.angle_beta   90.00
_cell.angle_gamma   90.00
#
_symmetry.space_group_name_H-M   'P 1'
#
loop_
_entity.id
_entity.type
_entity.pdbx_description
1 polymer ?
#
loop_
_entity_poly.entity_id
_entity_poly.type
_entity_poly.pdbx_seq_one_letter_code
_entity_poly.pdbx_strand_id
1 'polypeptide(L)'
;MAEEKVIVVDPDMFGKDPASKTAKANEVAKSFGISDQALSEVEYFKSQLTNHNAWDLPFMGYVNEDGYGYAYVPDAAITMNPYWDAHKAFLALPEDVQTAFAIRMLFTHRPVDRYGAAMFLHYQRGFKVDFEGNGANKY
;
A
#
# COMPACT_ATOMS: atom_id res chain seq x y z
N MET A 1 -9.65 -21.80 14.18
CA MET A 1 -9.82 -20.40 13.78
C MET A 1 -8.42 -19.86 13.49
N ALA A 2 -8.14 -19.42 12.27
CA ALA A 2 -6.96 -18.58 12.06
C ALA A 2 -7.22 -17.23 12.74
N GLU A 3 -6.20 -16.60 13.31
CA GLU A 3 -6.33 -15.22 13.79
C GLU A 3 -6.71 -14.32 12.60
N GLU A 4 -7.71 -13.48 12.79
CA GLU A 4 -8.19 -12.59 11.74
C GLU A 4 -7.12 -11.53 11.47
N LYS A 5 -6.67 -11.42 10.21
CA LYS A 5 -5.59 -10.52 9.82
C LYS A 5 -6.11 -9.06 9.75
N VAL A 6 -6.43 -8.48 10.89
CA VAL A 6 -6.98 -7.12 10.98
C VAL A 6 -5.85 -6.10 11.16
N ILE A 7 -5.79 -5.10 10.27
CA ILE A 7 -4.97 -3.90 10.41
C ILE A 7 -5.89 -2.76 10.84
N VAL A 8 -5.60 -2.16 11.99
CA VAL A 8 -6.27 -0.93 12.44
C VAL A 8 -5.44 0.28 12.03
N VAL A 9 -6.06 1.23 11.32
CA VAL A 9 -5.45 2.49 10.87
C VAL A 9 -6.10 3.66 11.59
N ASP A 10 -5.32 4.35 12.42
CA ASP A 10 -5.74 5.59 13.08
C ASP A 10 -5.58 6.79 12.13
N PRO A 11 -6.66 7.51 11.75
CA PRO A 11 -6.59 8.69 10.89
C PRO A 11 -5.74 9.84 11.45
N ASP A 12 -5.54 9.94 12.77
CA ASP A 12 -4.65 10.94 13.37
C ASP A 12 -3.19 10.74 12.91
N MET A 13 -2.83 9.54 12.43
CA MET A 13 -1.52 9.28 11.81
C MET A 13 -1.30 10.07 10.51
N PHE A 14 -2.35 10.38 9.75
CA PHE A 14 -2.21 11.00 8.42
C PHE A 14 -1.55 12.39 8.50
N GLY A 15 -1.86 13.14 9.57
CA GLY A 15 -1.29 14.46 9.86
C GLY A 15 0.10 14.45 10.50
N LYS A 16 0.66 13.28 10.83
CA LYS A 16 2.02 13.18 11.40
C LYS A 16 3.09 13.34 10.31
N ASP A 17 4.34 13.51 10.74
CA ASP A 17 5.50 13.57 9.86
C ASP A 17 5.78 12.22 9.15
N PRO A 18 6.58 12.20 8.07
CA PRO A 18 6.89 10.97 7.34
C PRO A 18 7.60 9.89 8.16
N ALA A 19 8.42 10.25 9.16
CA ALA A 19 9.16 9.29 9.98
C ALA A 19 8.26 8.61 11.01
N SER A 20 7.35 9.35 11.66
CA SER A 20 6.34 8.77 12.55
C SER A 20 5.40 7.79 11.81
N LYS A 21 4.93 8.17 10.61
CA LYS A 21 4.13 7.28 9.75
C LYS A 21 4.91 6.04 9.29
N THR A 22 6.20 6.23 8.97
CA THR A 22 7.14 5.14 8.63
C THR A 22 7.29 4.16 9.77
N ALA A 23 7.53 4.64 10.99
CA ALA A 23 7.70 3.80 12.17
C ALA A 23 6.43 2.98 12.48
N LYS A 24 5.25 3.63 12.50
CA LYS A 24 4.00 2.92 12.79
C LYS A 24 3.64 1.87 11.75
N ALA A 25 3.83 2.16 10.47
CA ALA A 25 3.57 1.18 9.41
C ALA A 25 4.55 -0.01 9.46
N ASN A 26 5.82 0.23 9.83
CA ASN A 26 6.80 -0.85 10.04
C ASN A 26 6.49 -1.68 11.30
N GLU A 27 5.99 -1.07 12.38
CA GLU A 27 5.49 -1.76 13.57
C GLU A 27 4.35 -2.73 13.21
N VAL A 28 3.34 -2.24 12.47
CA VAL A 28 2.22 -3.06 11.98
C VAL A 28 2.69 -4.16 11.03
N ALA A 29 3.62 -3.89 10.12
CA ALA A 29 4.19 -4.92 9.25
C ALA A 29 4.87 -6.04 10.07
N LYS A 30 5.66 -5.68 11.09
CA LYS A 30 6.35 -6.63 11.96
C LYS A 30 5.41 -7.49 12.80
N SER A 31 4.25 -6.99 13.23
CA SER A 31 3.26 -7.83 13.93
C SER A 31 2.70 -8.97 13.09
N PHE A 32 2.82 -8.89 11.75
CA PHE A 32 2.48 -9.99 10.83
C PHE A 32 3.70 -10.81 10.36
N GLY A 33 4.84 -10.69 11.04
CA GLY A 33 6.05 -11.47 10.76
C GLY A 33 6.91 -10.96 9.60
N ILE A 34 6.63 -9.76 9.07
CA ILE A 34 7.43 -9.17 7.98
C ILE A 34 8.83 -8.83 8.49
N SER A 35 9.85 -9.27 7.74
CA SER A 35 11.26 -9.15 8.12
C SER A 35 11.83 -7.74 7.92
N ASP A 36 12.89 -7.39 8.66
CA ASP A 36 13.65 -6.16 8.43
C ASP A 36 14.29 -6.12 7.03
N GLN A 37 14.58 -7.27 6.42
CA GLN A 37 15.02 -7.34 5.03
C GLN A 37 13.91 -6.86 4.08
N ALA A 38 12.69 -7.38 4.22
CA ALA A 38 11.56 -6.98 3.39
C ALA A 38 11.23 -5.48 3.56
N LEU A 39 11.36 -4.94 4.77
CA LEU A 39 11.23 -3.51 5.03
C LEU A 39 12.33 -2.68 4.36
N SER A 40 13.54 -3.20 4.22
CA SER A 40 14.63 -2.57 3.45
C SER A 40 14.35 -2.59 1.94
N GLU A 41 13.83 -3.70 1.41
CA GLU A 41 13.43 -3.82 0.01
C GLU A 41 12.26 -2.89 -0.35
N VAL A 42 11.35 -2.62 0.59
CA VAL A 42 10.33 -1.55 0.46
C VAL A 42 10.96 -0.17 0.28
N GLU A 43 12.02 0.16 1.03
CA GLU A 43 12.72 1.44 0.87
C GLU A 43 13.45 1.53 -0.47
N TYR A 44 14.00 0.41 -0.97
CA TYR A 44 14.52 0.33 -2.34
C TYR A 44 13.42 0.58 -3.38
N PHE A 45 12.25 -0.07 -3.27
CA PHE A 45 11.14 0.14 -4.22
C PHE A 45 10.64 1.59 -4.20
N LYS A 46 10.52 2.22 -3.02
CA LYS A 46 10.21 3.65 -2.87
C LYS A 46 11.22 4.58 -3.56
N SER A 47 12.51 4.20 -3.59
CA SER A 47 13.52 4.93 -4.36
C SER A 47 13.23 4.89 -5.86
N GLN A 48 12.79 3.73 -6.39
CA GLN A 48 12.41 3.60 -7.80
C GLN A 48 11.17 4.45 -8.10
N LEU A 49 10.12 4.38 -7.27
CA LEU A 49 8.93 5.24 -7.41
C LEU A 49 9.27 6.74 -7.47
N THR A 50 10.29 7.16 -6.71
CA THR A 50 10.78 8.54 -6.73
C THR A 50 11.55 8.84 -8.01
N ASN A 51 12.50 8.00 -8.39
CA ASN A 51 13.34 8.19 -9.59
C ASN A 51 12.53 8.23 -10.89
N HIS A 52 11.40 7.52 -10.93
CA HIS A 52 10.52 7.45 -12.09
C HIS A 52 9.34 8.44 -12.04
N ASN A 53 9.05 9.06 -10.88
CA ASN A 53 7.85 9.87 -10.62
C ASN A 53 6.53 9.06 -10.69
N ALA A 54 6.48 7.88 -10.06
CA ALA A 54 5.42 6.89 -10.25
C ALA A 54 4.62 6.57 -8.97
N TRP A 55 4.54 7.48 -7.99
CA TRP A 55 4.06 7.17 -6.64
C TRP A 55 2.56 6.81 -6.52
N ASP A 56 1.71 7.19 -7.47
CA ASP A 56 0.27 6.80 -7.58
C ASP A 56 0.06 5.45 -8.27
N LEU A 57 1.07 4.98 -8.98
CA LEU A 57 0.94 3.96 -10.02
C LEU A 57 1.06 2.49 -9.58
N PRO A 58 1.59 2.11 -8.39
CA PRO A 58 1.81 0.69 -8.04
C PRO A 58 0.56 -0.20 -7.97
N PHE A 59 -0.64 0.37 -7.81
CA PHE A 59 -1.84 -0.40 -7.45
C PHE A 59 -3.03 -0.24 -8.40
N MET A 60 -2.97 0.62 -9.41
CA MET A 60 -4.04 0.85 -10.37
C MET A 60 -4.49 -0.50 -11.04
N GLY A 61 -5.61 -1.14 -10.62
CA GLY A 61 -5.97 -2.55 -10.97
C GLY A 61 -7.47 -3.05 -11.02
N TYR A 62 -8.16 -3.06 -12.19
CA TYR A 62 -9.55 -3.43 -12.64
C TYR A 62 -10.75 -3.41 -11.67
N VAL A 63 -11.82 -2.63 -11.97
CA VAL A 63 -13.10 -2.59 -11.22
C VAL A 63 -14.15 -3.36 -12.02
N ASN A 64 -14.85 -4.31 -11.40
CA ASN A 64 -15.98 -4.99 -12.01
C ASN A 64 -17.26 -4.13 -11.98
N GLU A 65 -18.35 -4.61 -12.58
CA GLU A 65 -19.63 -3.89 -12.66
C GLU A 65 -20.25 -3.59 -11.28
N ASP A 66 -19.96 -4.40 -10.25
CA ASP A 66 -20.41 -4.22 -8.87
C ASP A 66 -19.54 -3.25 -8.04
N GLY A 67 -18.44 -2.73 -8.61
CA GLY A 67 -17.47 -1.89 -7.90
C GLY A 67 -16.30 -2.63 -7.24
N TYR A 68 -16.18 -3.95 -7.41
CA TYR A 68 -15.11 -4.76 -6.81
C TYR A 68 -13.83 -4.79 -7.65
N GLY A 69 -12.70 -4.46 -7.01
CA GLY A 69 -11.37 -4.33 -7.61
C GLY A 69 -10.82 -2.89 -7.52
N TYR A 70 -10.06 -2.37 -8.50
CA TYR A 70 -9.51 -0.98 -8.56
C TYR A 70 -9.19 -0.53 -10.04
N ALA A 71 -8.32 0.43 -10.37
CA ALA A 71 -8.29 1.02 -11.74
C ALA A 71 -7.18 0.48 -12.69
N TYR A 72 -7.29 -0.71 -13.33
CA TYR A 72 -6.22 -1.28 -14.20
C TYR A 72 -6.25 -0.56 -15.52
N VAL A 73 -5.53 0.54 -15.56
CA VAL A 73 -5.23 1.28 -16.76
C VAL A 73 -3.74 1.07 -16.97
N PRO A 74 -3.31 -0.03 -17.62
CA PRO A 74 -1.89 -0.37 -17.78
C PRO A 74 -1.08 0.80 -18.31
N ASP A 75 -1.64 1.58 -19.24
CA ASP A 75 -0.99 2.75 -19.83
C ASP A 75 -0.92 3.97 -18.88
N ALA A 76 -1.73 4.02 -17.83
CA ALA A 76 -1.65 5.07 -16.79
C ALA A 76 -0.66 4.71 -15.69
N ALA A 77 -0.39 3.43 -15.44
CA ALA A 77 0.62 2.97 -14.50
C ALA A 77 2.07 3.05 -15.03
N ILE A 78 2.23 3.55 -16.27
CA ILE A 78 3.51 3.73 -16.95
C ILE A 78 3.94 5.19 -16.91
N THR A 79 5.09 5.45 -16.31
CA THR A 79 5.79 6.73 -16.50
C THR A 79 6.49 6.69 -17.85
N MET A 80 6.15 7.60 -18.78
CA MET A 80 6.68 7.53 -20.15
C MET A 80 8.14 8.02 -20.30
N ASN A 81 8.62 8.86 -19.39
CA ASN A 81 9.97 9.45 -19.44
C ASN A 81 10.56 9.59 -18.03
N PRO A 82 11.51 8.71 -17.61
CA PRO A 82 11.93 7.48 -18.28
C PRO A 82 10.83 6.40 -18.27
N TYR A 83 10.77 5.58 -19.33
CA TYR A 83 9.79 4.48 -19.45
C TYR A 83 9.90 3.50 -18.27
N TRP A 84 8.85 3.36 -17.47
CA TRP A 84 8.76 2.36 -16.40
C TRP A 84 7.32 2.06 -16.00
N ASP A 85 7.02 0.78 -15.83
CA ASP A 85 5.71 0.26 -15.39
C ASP A 85 5.79 -0.05 -13.89
N ALA A 86 5.24 0.84 -13.08
CA ALA A 86 5.34 0.74 -11.62
C ALA A 86 4.46 -0.38 -11.04
N HIS A 87 3.34 -0.72 -11.71
CA HIS A 87 2.48 -1.82 -11.28
C HIS A 87 3.13 -3.18 -11.53
N LYS A 88 3.71 -3.38 -12.72
CA LYS A 88 4.50 -4.57 -13.02
C LYS A 88 5.74 -4.69 -12.15
N ALA A 89 6.40 -3.57 -11.84
CA ALA A 89 7.52 -3.55 -10.90
C ALA A 89 7.07 -3.96 -9.48
N PHE A 90 5.91 -3.48 -9.02
CA PHE A 90 5.30 -3.88 -7.74
C PHE A 90 4.97 -5.39 -7.71
N LEU A 91 4.31 -5.92 -8.74
CA LEU A 91 3.97 -7.35 -8.84
C LEU A 91 5.20 -8.28 -8.91
N ALA A 92 6.36 -7.75 -9.32
CA ALA A 92 7.63 -8.50 -9.36
C ALA A 92 8.36 -8.57 -8.00
N LEU A 93 7.92 -7.81 -6.99
CA LEU A 93 8.48 -7.87 -5.64
C LEU A 93 8.07 -9.16 -4.91
N PRO A 94 8.86 -9.65 -3.93
CA PRO A 94 8.44 -10.72 -3.02
C PRO A 94 7.13 -10.41 -2.30
N GLU A 95 6.37 -11.44 -1.92
CA GLU A 95 5.02 -11.27 -1.36
C GLU A 95 4.97 -10.49 -0.04
N ASP A 96 5.98 -10.68 0.81
CA ASP A 96 6.15 -9.96 2.08
C ASP A 96 6.54 -8.50 1.83
N VAL A 97 7.38 -8.21 0.83
CA VAL A 97 7.70 -6.85 0.37
C VAL A 97 6.46 -6.15 -0.20
N GLN A 98 5.66 -6.84 -1.03
CA GLN A 98 4.38 -6.29 -1.52
C GLN A 98 3.42 -5.96 -0.38
N THR A 99 3.28 -6.88 0.58
CA THR A 99 2.41 -6.72 1.75
C THR A 99 2.89 -5.58 2.63
N ALA A 100 4.20 -5.52 2.90
CA ALA A 100 4.84 -4.44 3.63
C ALA A 100 4.58 -3.09 2.96
N PHE A 101 4.83 -2.99 1.66
CA PHE A 101 4.56 -1.77 0.88
C PHE A 101 3.09 -1.36 0.98
N ALA A 102 2.14 -2.28 0.79
CA ALA A 102 0.73 -1.95 0.93
C ALA A 102 0.36 -1.45 2.35
N ILE A 103 0.91 -2.06 3.41
CA ILE A 103 0.77 -1.55 4.79
C ILE A 103 1.34 -0.13 4.92
N ARG A 104 2.49 0.19 4.31
CA ARG A 104 3.04 1.57 4.29
C ARG A 104 2.06 2.58 3.71
N MET A 105 1.41 2.20 2.61
CA MET A 105 0.59 3.09 1.80
C MET A 105 -0.69 3.51 2.53
N LEU A 106 -1.23 2.65 3.41
CA LEU A 106 -2.32 2.98 4.34
C LEU A 106 -2.03 4.24 5.19
N PHE A 107 -0.78 4.46 5.60
CA PHE A 107 -0.42 5.56 6.49
C PHE A 107 0.11 6.79 5.74
N THR A 108 0.89 6.64 4.65
CA THR A 108 1.69 7.74 4.09
C THR A 108 1.10 8.51 2.90
N HIS A 109 0.16 7.95 2.12
CA HIS A 109 -0.24 8.51 0.82
C HIS A 109 -1.66 9.13 0.77
N ARG A 110 -2.15 9.50 -0.43
CA ARG A 110 -3.48 10.13 -0.64
C ARG A 110 -4.60 9.11 -0.39
N PRO A 111 -5.86 9.55 -0.20
CA PRO A 111 -6.99 8.64 0.01
C PRO A 111 -7.14 7.55 -1.04
N VAL A 112 -6.89 7.86 -2.32
CA VAL A 112 -6.93 6.88 -3.43
C VAL A 112 -5.86 5.79 -3.28
N ASP A 113 -4.63 6.19 -2.94
CA ASP A 113 -3.49 5.29 -2.75
C ASP A 113 -3.74 4.34 -1.54
N ARG A 114 -4.36 4.87 -0.46
CA ARG A 114 -4.76 4.08 0.73
C ARG A 114 -5.89 3.10 0.45
N TYR A 115 -6.96 3.56 -0.21
CA TYR A 115 -8.11 2.73 -0.54
C TYR A 115 -7.67 1.53 -1.39
N GLY A 116 -6.88 1.78 -2.44
CA GLY A 116 -6.32 0.73 -3.27
C GLY A 116 -5.39 -0.22 -2.50
N ALA A 117 -4.51 0.30 -1.63
CA ALA A 117 -3.67 -0.53 -0.78
C ALA A 117 -4.49 -1.43 0.17
N ALA A 118 -5.60 -0.94 0.71
CA ALA A 118 -6.55 -1.73 1.50
C ALA A 118 -7.22 -2.82 0.65
N MET A 119 -7.65 -2.51 -0.59
CA MET A 119 -8.20 -3.51 -1.52
C MET A 119 -7.17 -4.59 -1.89
N PHE A 120 -5.91 -4.22 -2.15
CA PHE A 120 -4.84 -5.19 -2.40
C PHE A 120 -4.62 -6.11 -1.18
N LEU A 121 -4.50 -5.53 0.01
CA LEU A 121 -4.35 -6.29 1.26
C LEU A 121 -5.55 -7.23 1.50
N HIS A 122 -6.75 -6.79 1.17
CA HIS A 122 -7.96 -7.61 1.26
C HIS A 122 -7.94 -8.80 0.28
N TYR A 123 -7.95 -8.51 -1.03
CA TYR A 123 -8.15 -9.55 -2.05
C TYR A 123 -6.93 -10.44 -2.28
N GLN A 124 -5.70 -9.91 -2.18
CA GLN A 124 -4.48 -10.66 -2.50
C GLN A 124 -3.80 -11.26 -1.26
N ARG A 125 -4.07 -10.73 -0.07
CA ARG A 125 -3.35 -11.10 1.17
C ARG A 125 -4.27 -11.54 2.32
N GLY A 126 -5.59 -11.41 2.16
CA GLY A 126 -6.60 -11.87 3.12
C GLY A 126 -6.68 -11.03 4.40
N PHE A 127 -6.29 -9.75 4.34
CA PHE A 127 -6.41 -8.83 5.46
C PHE A 127 -7.78 -8.15 5.51
N LYS A 128 -8.13 -7.65 6.69
CA LYS A 128 -9.18 -6.64 6.89
C LYS A 128 -8.48 -5.34 7.29
N VAL A 129 -8.91 -4.21 6.73
CA VAL A 129 -8.40 -2.90 7.11
C VAL A 129 -9.55 -2.12 7.71
N ASP A 130 -9.45 -1.83 9.01
CA ASP A 130 -10.42 -1.03 9.74
C ASP A 130 -9.82 0.34 10.06
N PHE A 131 -10.64 1.39 9.93
CA PHE A 131 -10.27 2.74 10.37
C PHE A 131 -10.93 3.02 11.71
N GLU A 132 -10.15 3.36 12.72
CA GLU A 132 -10.64 3.65 14.08
C GLU A 132 -10.06 4.98 14.58
N GLY A 133 -10.83 5.72 15.39
CA GLY A 133 -10.41 7.02 15.92
C GLY A 133 -11.09 8.21 15.25
N ASN A 134 -10.54 9.40 15.45
CA ASN A 134 -11.21 10.64 15.05
C ASN A 134 -11.19 10.83 13.53
N GLY A 135 -12.36 11.05 12.93
CA GLY A 135 -12.49 11.14 11.47
C GLY A 135 -12.46 9.79 10.73
N ALA A 136 -12.51 8.66 11.44
CA ALA A 136 -12.69 7.33 10.84
C ALA A 136 -13.99 7.23 10.02
N ASN A 137 -15.03 7.95 10.42
CA ASN A 137 -16.32 8.06 9.70
C ASN A 137 -16.27 8.72 8.30
N LYS A 138 -15.07 8.94 7.75
CA LYS A 138 -14.81 9.48 6.41
C LYS A 138 -14.14 8.46 5.48
N TYR A 139 -13.95 7.22 5.96
CA TYR A 139 -13.30 6.09 5.30
C TYR A 139 -14.17 4.84 5.46
#